data_AF-A0A1F8MQG1-F1
#
_entry.id   AF-A0A1F8MQG1-F1
#
_cell.length_a   1.000
_cell.length_b   1.000
_cell.length_c   1.000
_cell.angle_alpha   90.00
_cell.angle_beta   90.00
_cell.angle_gamma   90.00
#
_symmetry.space_group_name_H-M   'P 1'
#
loop_
_entity.id
_entity.type
_entity.pdbx_description
1 polymer ?
#
loop_
_entity_poly.entity_id
_entity_poly.type
_entity_poly.pdbx_seq_one_letter_code
_entity_poly.pdbx_strand_id
1 'polypeptide(L)'
;GWAAKTPAWRLEKGWLVKITGGRPITGYHVFMTIFLMAMVHLPLFFVVWSWRLESLLFGFYLGMVLLEDFFWFVFNPYYGIKSFRKGKIWWHKQWWGPVPSLYWILLPIVVLLIYFGRAAI
;
A
#
# COMPACT_ATOMS: atom_id res chain seq x y z
N GLY A 1 -5.65 -3.27 16.74
CA GLY A 1 -4.24 -3.01 16.36
C GLY A 1 -3.68 -1.90 17.23
N TRP A 2 -2.37 -1.72 17.23
CA TRP A 2 -1.68 -0.74 18.09
C TRP A 2 -2.17 0.71 17.89
N ALA A 3 -2.50 1.10 16.65
CA ALA A 3 -3.08 2.41 16.34
C ALA A 3 -4.58 2.56 16.67
N ALA A 4 -5.24 1.55 17.27
CA ALA A 4 -6.68 1.62 17.53
C ALA A 4 -7.05 2.61 18.65
N LYS A 5 -6.11 2.93 19.54
CA LYS A 5 -6.30 3.81 20.72
C LYS A 5 -5.64 5.18 20.57
N THR A 6 -5.05 5.49 19.42
CA THR A 6 -4.45 6.82 19.20
C THR A 6 -5.56 7.88 19.15
N PRO A 7 -5.38 9.07 19.76
CA PRO A 7 -6.39 10.13 19.80
C PRO A 7 -6.57 10.85 18.43
N ALA A 8 -6.32 10.15 17.34
CA ALA A 8 -6.36 10.69 15.98
C ALA A 8 -7.77 10.57 15.36
N TRP A 9 -8.05 11.47 14.41
CA TRP A 9 -9.22 11.36 13.53
C TRP A 9 -9.32 9.97 12.90
N ARG A 10 -10.55 9.46 12.73
CA ARG A 10 -10.79 8.10 12.25
C ARG A 10 -12.08 8.01 11.43
N LEU A 11 -11.97 7.42 10.25
CA LEU A 11 -13.07 7.10 9.36
C LEU A 11 -13.25 5.59 9.28
N GLU A 12 -14.40 5.10 9.75
CA GLU A 12 -14.69 3.66 9.84
C GLU A 12 -15.71 3.15 8.82
N LYS A 13 -16.48 4.06 8.22
CA LYS A 13 -17.58 3.75 7.31
C LYS A 13 -17.48 4.62 6.06
N GLY A 14 -18.16 4.18 5.00
CA GLY A 14 -18.23 4.89 3.73
C GLY A 14 -17.45 4.21 2.60
N TRP A 15 -17.54 4.78 1.40
CA TRP A 15 -16.95 4.22 0.19
C TRP A 15 -15.42 4.21 0.22
N LEU A 16 -14.79 5.24 0.81
CA LEU A 16 -13.33 5.31 0.99
C LEU A 16 -12.78 4.11 1.75
N VAL A 17 -13.48 3.67 2.81
CA VAL A 17 -13.09 2.50 3.60
C VAL A 17 -13.25 1.20 2.82
N LYS A 18 -14.16 1.13 1.83
CA LYS A 18 -14.26 -0.05 0.96
C LYS A 18 -13.02 -0.19 0.06
N ILE A 19 -12.48 0.93 -0.43
CA ILE A 19 -11.30 0.95 -1.29
C ILE A 19 -10.04 0.49 -0.55
N THR A 20 -9.94 0.73 0.76
CA THR A 20 -8.81 0.26 1.59
C THR A 20 -8.89 -1.23 1.98
N GLY A 21 -9.88 -1.96 1.45
CA GLY A 21 -10.15 -3.35 1.81
C GLY A 21 -10.95 -3.51 3.10
N GLY A 22 -11.74 -2.49 3.48
CA GLY A 22 -12.58 -2.48 4.67
C GLY A 22 -11.84 -2.09 5.96
N ARG A 23 -10.65 -1.50 5.85
CA ARG A 23 -9.83 -1.09 6.99
C ARG A 23 -10.09 0.39 7.33
N PRO A 24 -10.34 0.73 8.61
CA PRO A 24 -10.52 2.12 9.01
C PRO A 24 -9.32 2.99 8.62
N ILE A 25 -9.61 4.16 8.06
CA ILE A 25 -8.60 5.17 7.77
C ILE A 25 -8.45 6.01 9.04
N THR A 26 -7.22 6.25 9.48
CA THR A 26 -6.94 7.05 10.68
C THR A 26 -6.01 8.19 10.31
N GLY A 27 -5.92 9.22 11.16
CA GLY A 27 -4.96 10.31 10.99
C GLY A 27 -3.52 9.81 10.86
N TYR A 28 -3.18 8.72 11.56
CA TYR A 28 -1.90 8.02 11.38
C TYR A 28 -1.70 7.53 9.94
N HIS A 29 -2.68 6.85 9.34
CA HIS A 29 -2.57 6.37 7.96
C HIS A 29 -2.40 7.52 6.96
N VAL A 30 -3.15 8.62 7.16
CA VAL A 30 -3.04 9.82 6.32
C VAL A 30 -1.66 10.44 6.45
N PHE A 31 -1.19 10.66 7.68
CA PHE A 31 0.12 11.23 7.95
C PHE A 31 1.24 10.37 7.36
N MET A 32 1.25 9.06 7.62
CA MET A 32 2.29 8.16 7.11
C MET A 32 2.28 8.09 5.58
N THR A 33 1.10 8.09 4.95
CA THR A 33 0.99 8.11 3.49
C THR A 33 1.61 9.37 2.92
N ILE A 34 1.26 10.55 3.47
CA ILE A 34 1.82 11.84 3.01
C ILE A 34 3.33 11.89 3.26
N PHE A 35 3.78 11.46 4.43
CA PHE A 35 5.20 11.45 4.78
C PHE A 35 6.01 10.57 3.82
N LEU A 36 5.59 9.32 3.59
CA LEU A 36 6.29 8.41 2.69
C LEU A 36 6.23 8.89 1.24
N MET A 37 5.09 9.44 0.80
CA MET A 37 4.99 10.07 -0.51
C MET A 37 5.99 11.22 -0.65
N ALA A 38 6.08 12.11 0.34
CA ALA A 38 7.07 13.21 0.33
C ALA A 38 8.51 12.67 0.27
N MET A 39 8.83 11.60 1.01
CA MET A 39 10.16 10.97 0.95
C MET A 39 10.46 10.38 -0.43
N VAL A 40 9.50 9.68 -1.05
CA VAL A 40 9.64 9.14 -2.41
C VAL A 40 9.82 10.25 -3.45
N HIS A 41 9.20 11.41 -3.23
CA HIS A 41 9.27 12.57 -4.14
C HIS A 41 10.45 13.49 -3.86
N LEU A 42 11.26 13.22 -2.83
CA LEU A 42 12.44 14.02 -2.49
C LEU A 42 13.41 14.22 -3.68
N PRO A 43 13.66 13.23 -4.57
CA PRO A 43 14.51 13.43 -5.73
C PRO A 43 14.00 14.49 -6.71
N LEU A 44 12.70 14.80 -6.73
CA LEU A 44 12.10 15.80 -7.64
C LEU A 44 12.62 17.22 -7.41
N PHE A 45 13.17 17.51 -6.23
CA PHE A 45 13.82 18.81 -5.97
C PHE A 45 15.13 18.98 -6.73
N PHE A 46 15.69 17.90 -7.28
CA PHE A 46 17.02 17.89 -7.91
C PHE A 46 16.98 17.50 -9.40
N VAL A 47 15.80 17.23 -9.96
CA VAL A 47 15.64 16.80 -11.37
C VAL A 47 14.47 17.52 -12.04
N VAL A 48 14.45 17.53 -13.38
CA VAL A 48 13.33 18.08 -14.14
C VAL A 48 12.12 17.16 -13.97
N TRP A 49 11.03 17.74 -13.48
CA TRP A 49 9.78 17.02 -13.31
C TRP A 49 9.18 16.60 -14.65
N SER A 50 8.56 15.41 -14.69
CA SER A 50 7.73 14.98 -15.80
C SER A 50 6.63 14.05 -15.31
N TRP A 51 5.52 13.97 -16.06
CA TRP A 51 4.44 13.02 -15.77
C TRP A 51 4.89 11.56 -15.77
N ARG A 52 5.92 11.22 -16.54
CA ARG A 52 6.49 9.87 -16.53
C ARG A 52 7.22 9.60 -15.22
N LEU A 53 7.97 10.57 -14.72
CA LEU A 53 8.63 10.45 -13.43
C LEU A 53 7.61 10.36 -12.29
N GLU A 54 6.55 11.17 -12.32
CA GLU A 54 5.44 11.08 -11.38
C GLU A 54 4.81 9.66 -11.36
N SER A 55 4.52 9.11 -12.55
CA SER A 55 4.02 7.74 -12.70
C SER A 55 4.98 6.70 -12.11
N LEU A 56 6.28 6.85 -12.35
CA LEU A 56 7.30 5.96 -11.79
C LEU A 56 7.33 6.01 -10.26
N LEU A 57 7.28 7.21 -9.67
CA LEU A 57 7.31 7.42 -8.22
C LEU A 57 6.05 6.87 -7.53
N PHE A 58 4.86 7.11 -8.11
CA PHE A 58 3.63 6.49 -7.61
C PHE A 58 3.67 4.95 -7.73
N GLY A 59 4.15 4.43 -8.86
CA GLY A 59 4.33 3.00 -9.07
C GLY A 59 5.27 2.38 -8.05
N PHE A 60 6.41 3.05 -7.78
CA PHE A 60 7.36 2.65 -6.74
C PHE A 60 6.74 2.67 -5.35
N TYR A 61 6.06 3.76 -4.97
CA TYR A 61 5.41 3.86 -3.66
C TYR A 61 4.35 2.76 -3.45
N LEU A 62 3.46 2.56 -4.42
CA LEU A 62 2.44 1.51 -4.33
C LEU A 62 3.05 0.11 -4.32
N GLY A 63 4.12 -0.11 -5.10
CA GLY A 63 4.88 -1.36 -5.10
C GLY A 63 5.54 -1.62 -3.75
N MET A 64 6.14 -0.60 -3.15
CA MET A 64 6.72 -0.66 -1.80
C MET A 64 5.66 -1.02 -0.76
N VAL A 65 4.49 -0.37 -0.76
CA VAL A 65 3.40 -0.68 0.17
C VAL A 65 2.86 -2.11 -0.03
N LEU A 66 2.74 -2.56 -1.28
CA LEU A 66 2.31 -3.93 -1.60
C LEU A 66 3.32 -4.97 -1.10
N LEU A 67 4.61 -4.74 -1.35
CA LEU A 67 5.68 -5.63 -0.92
C LEU A 67 5.86 -5.61 0.61
N GLU A 68 5.75 -4.44 1.23
CA GLU A 68 5.80 -4.30 2.69
C GLU A 68 4.69 -5.11 3.35
N ASP A 69 3.44 -4.97 2.91
CA ASP A 69 2.31 -5.74 3.46
C ASP A 69 2.50 -7.25 3.25
N PHE A 70 3.02 -7.68 2.08
CA PHE A 70 3.31 -9.09 1.82
C PHE A 70 4.43 -9.64 2.72
N PHE A 71 5.56 -8.96 2.74
CA PHE A 71 6.73 -9.35 3.53
C PHE A 71 6.48 -9.26 5.03
N TRP A 72 5.63 -8.34 5.47
CA TRP A 72 5.18 -8.27 6.86
C TRP A 72 4.56 -9.60 7.31
N PHE A 73 3.80 -10.28 6.46
CA PHE A 73 3.24 -11.60 6.81
C PHE A 73 4.19 -12.75 6.51
N VAL A 74 4.93 -12.68 5.40
CA VAL A 74 5.79 -13.79 4.97
C VAL A 74 7.02 -13.94 5.85
N PHE A 75 7.66 -12.83 6.25
CA PHE A 75 8.86 -12.87 7.09
C PHE A 75 8.57 -12.86 8.58
N ASN A 76 7.35 -12.52 9.00
CA ASN A 76 6.98 -12.61 10.40
C ASN A 76 6.84 -14.08 10.84
N PRO A 77 7.65 -14.56 11.81
CA PRO A 77 7.65 -15.95 12.25
C PRO A 77 6.29 -16.44 12.79
N TYR A 78 5.44 -15.53 13.27
CA TYR A 78 4.09 -15.86 13.74
C TYR A 78 3.17 -16.32 12.62
N TYR A 79 3.35 -15.79 11.40
CA TYR A 79 2.56 -16.17 10.24
C TYR A 79 3.39 -17.11 9.34
N GLY A 80 4.43 -16.58 8.71
CA GLY A 80 5.22 -17.28 7.71
C GLY A 80 4.45 -17.55 6.41
N ILE A 81 5.19 -17.89 5.35
CA ILE A 81 4.60 -18.18 4.03
C ILE A 81 3.50 -19.26 4.07
N LYS A 82 3.64 -20.28 4.93
CA LYS A 82 2.66 -21.38 5.08
C LYS A 82 1.32 -20.92 5.66
N SER A 83 1.31 -19.81 6.40
CA SER A 83 0.08 -19.24 6.97
C SER A 83 -0.45 -18.06 6.15
N PHE A 84 0.18 -17.73 5.02
CA PHE A 84 -0.31 -16.67 4.11
C PHE A 84 -1.53 -17.16 3.33
N ARG A 85 -2.68 -17.25 4.01
CA ARG A 85 -3.94 -17.71 3.44
C ARG A 85 -5.15 -17.19 4.21
N LYS A 86 -6.31 -17.21 3.54
CA LYS A 86 -7.61 -16.86 4.14
C LYS A 86 -7.83 -17.62 5.45
N GLY A 87 -8.32 -16.91 6.48
CA GLY A 87 -8.62 -17.46 7.81
C GLY A 87 -7.44 -17.52 8.78
N LYS A 88 -6.19 -17.40 8.29
CA LYS A 88 -4.99 -17.30 9.16
C LYS A 88 -4.52 -15.86 9.37
N ILE A 89 -4.82 -14.97 8.43
CA ILE A 89 -4.50 -13.54 8.54
C ILE A 89 -5.79 -12.74 8.72
N TRP A 90 -5.98 -12.20 9.93
CA TRP A 90 -7.17 -11.43 10.31
C TRP A 90 -7.22 -10.02 9.69
N TRP A 91 -6.06 -9.52 9.24
CA TRP A 91 -5.85 -8.19 8.68
C TRP A 91 -6.55 -8.01 7.33
N HIS A 92 -6.53 -9.03 6.47
CA HIS A 92 -7.21 -9.03 5.18
C HIS A 92 -8.61 -9.63 5.29
N LYS A 93 -9.64 -8.81 5.05
CA LYS A 93 -11.04 -9.24 5.11
C LYS A 93 -11.48 -10.01 3.86
N GLN A 94 -11.03 -9.55 2.70
CA GLN A 94 -11.39 -10.13 1.41
C GLN A 94 -10.19 -10.81 0.77
N TRP A 95 -10.44 -12.00 0.25
CA TRP A 95 -9.44 -12.87 -0.39
C TRP A 95 -10.00 -13.35 -1.71
N TRP A 96 -9.14 -13.41 -2.72
CA TRP A 96 -9.45 -14.04 -3.99
C TRP A 96 -8.32 -15.02 -4.31
N GLY A 97 -8.63 -16.32 -4.22
CA GLY A 97 -7.61 -17.36 -4.35
C GLY A 97 -6.57 -17.32 -3.23
N PRO A 98 -5.26 -17.44 -3.54
CA PRO A 98 -4.20 -17.59 -2.54
C PRO A 98 -3.77 -16.28 -1.87
N VAL A 99 -4.21 -15.11 -2.36
CA VAL A 99 -3.76 -13.79 -1.88
C VAL A 99 -4.95 -12.86 -1.56
N PRO A 100 -4.73 -11.78 -0.78
CA PRO A 100 -5.77 -10.79 -0.51
C PRO A 100 -6.32 -10.16 -1.80
N SER A 101 -7.63 -9.88 -1.85
CA SER A 101 -8.28 -9.35 -3.07
C SER A 101 -7.65 -8.05 -3.57
N LEU A 102 -7.17 -7.20 -2.67
CA LEU A 102 -6.54 -5.92 -3.00
C LEU A 102 -5.22 -6.11 -3.78
N TYR A 103 -4.52 -7.23 -3.64
CA TYR A 103 -3.26 -7.49 -4.35
C TYR A 103 -3.49 -7.64 -5.85
N TRP A 104 -4.59 -8.28 -6.23
CA TRP A 104 -4.99 -8.41 -7.64
C TRP A 104 -5.30 -7.08 -8.31
N ILE A 105 -5.60 -6.04 -7.53
CA ILE A 105 -5.87 -4.69 -8.04
C ILE A 105 -4.58 -3.87 -8.03
N LEU A 106 -3.84 -3.88 -6.91
CA LEU A 106 -2.62 -3.09 -6.76
C LEU A 106 -1.49 -3.56 -7.67
N LEU A 107 -1.30 -4.87 -7.84
CA LEU A 107 -0.19 -5.39 -8.63
C LEU A 107 -0.27 -4.93 -10.10
N PRO A 108 -1.41 -5.06 -10.82
CA PRO A 108 -1.52 -4.50 -12.17
C PRO A 108 -1.32 -2.99 -12.23
N ILE A 109 -1.86 -2.23 -11.26
CA ILE A 109 -1.67 -0.78 -11.21
C ILE A 109 -0.19 -0.43 -11.07
N VAL A 110 0.54 -1.11 -10.17
CA VAL A 110 1.98 -0.94 -9.98
C VAL A 110 2.73 -1.25 -11.27
N VAL A 111 2.44 -2.38 -11.91
CA VAL A 111 3.08 -2.78 -13.18
C VAL A 111 2.83 -1.74 -14.26
N LEU A 112 1.59 -1.25 -14.40
CA LEU A 112 1.25 -0.23 -15.39
C LEU A 112 1.96 1.10 -15.12
N LEU A 113 1.95 1.58 -13.88
CA LEU A 113 2.58 2.85 -13.50
C LEU A 113 4.09 2.83 -13.72
N ILE A 114 4.76 1.74 -13.31
CA ILE A 114 6.19 1.54 -13.53
C ILE A 114 6.47 1.41 -15.02
N TYR A 115 5.65 0.65 -15.76
CA TYR A 115 5.79 0.52 -17.20
C TYR A 115 5.69 1.89 -17.89
N PHE A 116 4.65 2.69 -17.63
CA PHE A 116 4.53 4.03 -18.22
C PHE A 116 5.67 4.97 -17.79
N GLY A 117 6.14 4.85 -16.55
CA GLY A 117 7.21 5.67 -16.00
C GLY A 117 8.62 5.29 -16.46
N ARG A 118 8.84 4.08 -17.01
CA ARG A 118 10.18 3.56 -17.34
C ARG A 118 10.99 4.44 -18.31
N ALA A 119 10.31 5.21 -19.15
CA ALA A 119 10.94 6.12 -20.11
C ALA A 119 11.23 7.52 -19.53
N ALA A 120 11.09 7.69 -18.21
CA ALA A 120 11.51 8.89 -17.49
C ALA A 120 13.01 8.93 -17.19
N ILE A 121 13.68 7.77 -17.29
CA ILE A 121 15.12 7.59 -17.05
C ILE A 121 15.81 7.47 -18.41
#